data_AF-A0A957YWH0-F1
#
_entry.id   AF-A0A957YWH0-F1
#
_cell.length_a   1.000
_cell.length_b   1.000
_cell.length_c   1.000
_cell.angle_alpha   90.00
_cell.angle_beta   90.00
_cell.angle_gamma   90.00
#
_symmetry.space_group_name_H-M   'P 1'
#
loop_
_entity.id
_entity.type
_entity.pdbx_description
1 polymer ?
#
loop_
_entity_poly.entity_id
_entity_poly.type
_entity_poly.pdbx_seq_one_letter_code
_entity_poly.pdbx_strand_id
1 'polypeptide(L)'
;TRTTIASLRDEIDGAAVSTVWEDALAASPWDGQPVWIHGDLLRSNLLVQHGRLCAVIDFGSVGVGDPAMDVVPAWSVFHRAGRAT
;
A
#
# COMPACT_ATOMS: atom_id res chain seq x y z
N THR A 1 -10.14 12.85 1.64
CA THR A 1 -10.77 13.54 0.48
C THR A 1 -10.08 14.88 0.25
N ARG A 2 -10.39 15.66 -0.80
CA ARG A 2 -9.69 16.94 -1.09
C ARG A 2 -9.79 17.93 0.06
N THR A 3 -10.96 17.99 0.69
CA THR A 3 -11.20 18.76 1.92
C THR A 3 -10.27 18.34 3.05
N THR A 4 -10.04 17.03 3.23
CA THR A 4 -9.11 16.51 4.25
C THR A 4 -7.66 16.93 3.99
N ILE A 5 -7.22 16.89 2.73
CA ILE A 5 -5.86 17.32 2.38
C ILE A 5 -5.69 18.81 2.70
N ALA A 6 -6.68 19.64 2.35
CA ALA A 6 -6.66 21.06 2.66
C ALA A 6 -6.69 21.35 4.18
N SER A 7 -7.41 20.55 4.96
CA SER A 7 -7.45 20.70 6.42
C SER A 7 -6.14 20.28 7.11
N LEU A 8 -5.38 19.35 6.52
CA LEU A 8 -4.12 18.82 7.07
C LEU A 8 -2.87 19.50 6.51
N ARG A 9 -3.00 20.60 5.77
CA ARG A 9 -1.88 21.26 5.06
C ARG A 9 -0.68 21.64 5.94
N ASP A 10 -0.88 21.80 7.24
CA ASP A 10 0.16 22.14 8.21
C ASP A 10 0.88 20.88 8.77
N GLU A 11 0.35 19.69 8.51
CA GLU A 11 0.87 18.38 8.95
C GLU A 11 1.46 17.55 7.80
N ILE A 12 0.97 17.75 6.58
CA ILE A 12 1.38 17.02 5.38
C ILE A 12 1.75 17.97 4.24
N ASP A 13 2.59 17.51 3.31
CA ASP A 13 2.77 18.17 2.03
C ASP A 13 1.53 17.97 1.15
N GLY A 14 0.55 18.87 1.28
CA GLY A 14 -0.72 18.77 0.59
C GLY A 14 -0.62 18.81 -0.95
N ALA A 15 0.41 19.48 -1.48
CA ALA A 15 0.66 19.51 -2.92
C ALA A 15 1.15 18.14 -3.39
N ALA A 16 2.16 17.57 -2.73
CA ALA A 16 2.68 16.24 -3.07
C ALA A 16 1.60 15.16 -2.93
N VAL A 17 0.80 15.18 -1.85
CA VAL A 17 -0.31 14.23 -1.66
C VAL A 17 -1.35 14.37 -2.77
N SER A 18 -1.69 15.60 -3.18
CA SER A 18 -2.65 15.82 -4.26
C SER A 18 -2.12 15.30 -5.59
N THR A 19 -0.85 15.54 -5.93
CA THR A 19 -0.22 15.03 -7.15
C THR A 19 -0.28 13.50 -7.20
N VAL A 20 0.17 12.81 -6.15
CA VAL A 20 0.14 11.34 -6.10
C VAL A 20 -1.30 10.81 -6.18
N TRP A 21 -2.26 11.52 -5.59
CA TRP A 21 -3.66 11.13 -5.68
C TRP A 21 -4.22 11.27 -7.11
N GLU A 22 -3.93 12.37 -7.82
CA GLU A 22 -4.34 12.48 -9.22
C GLU A 22 -3.70 11.40 -10.10
N ASP A 23 -2.42 11.12 -9.90
CA ASP A 23 -1.71 10.06 -10.64
C ASP A 23 -2.37 8.69 -10.41
N ALA A 24 -2.76 8.39 -9.16
CA ALA A 24 -3.47 7.16 -8.83
C ALA A 24 -4.88 7.08 -9.46
N LEU A 25 -5.60 8.20 -9.53
CA LEU A 25 -6.92 8.26 -10.19
C LEU A 25 -6.83 8.13 -11.72
N ALA A 26 -5.74 8.63 -12.30
CA ALA A 26 -5.49 8.58 -13.74
C ALA A 26 -4.88 7.24 -14.21
N ALA A 27 -4.42 6.41 -13.28
CA ALA A 27 -3.84 5.11 -13.59
C ALA A 27 -4.86 4.22 -14.34
N SER A 28 -4.39 3.55 -15.39
CA SER A 28 -5.19 2.55 -16.09
C SER A 28 -5.57 1.42 -15.12
N PRO A 29 -6.79 0.88 -15.21
CA PRO A 29 -7.13 -0.34 -14.49
C PRO A 29 -6.17 -1.48 -14.85
N TRP A 30 -5.90 -2.37 -13.90
CA TRP A 30 -5.20 -3.62 -14.17
C TRP A 30 -5.91 -4.41 -15.27
N ASP A 31 -5.18 -4.75 -16.33
CA ASP A 31 -5.68 -5.47 -17.51
C ASP A 31 -5.32 -6.97 -17.51
N GLY A 32 -4.57 -7.42 -16.51
CA GLY A 32 -4.22 -8.83 -16.31
C GLY A 32 -5.31 -9.64 -15.61
N GLN A 33 -5.04 -10.93 -15.38
CA GLN A 33 -5.92 -11.78 -14.60
C GLN A 33 -5.98 -11.27 -13.14
N PRO A 34 -7.17 -11.14 -12.55
CA PRO A 34 -7.32 -10.87 -11.13
C PRO A 34 -6.66 -11.97 -10.29
N VAL A 35 -5.94 -11.59 -9.24
CA VAL A 35 -5.23 -12.51 -8.35
C VAL A 35 -5.76 -12.41 -6.92
N TRP A 36 -5.53 -13.45 -6.12
CA TRP A 36 -5.78 -13.36 -4.69
C TRP A 36 -4.92 -12.26 -4.06
N ILE A 37 -5.58 -11.38 -3.32
CA ILE A 37 -4.95 -10.29 -2.56
C ILE A 37 -5.37 -10.38 -1.10
N HIS A 38 -4.45 -10.04 -0.21
CA HIS A 38 -4.71 -9.84 1.22
C HIS A 38 -5.51 -8.56 1.45
N GLY A 39 -5.21 -7.49 0.71
CA GLY A 39 -5.93 -6.21 0.74
C GLY A 39 -5.58 -5.29 1.91
N ASP A 40 -4.80 -5.79 2.88
CA ASP A 40 -4.32 -5.04 4.06
C ASP A 40 -2.95 -5.55 4.51
N LEU A 41 -2.01 -5.70 3.57
CA LEU A 41 -0.68 -6.29 3.85
C LEU A 41 0.28 -5.29 4.53
N LEU A 42 -0.17 -4.65 5.62
CA LEU A 42 0.60 -3.69 6.40
C LEU A 42 1.56 -4.37 7.37
N ARG A 43 2.56 -3.61 7.85
CA ARG A 43 3.58 -4.09 8.82
C ARG A 43 2.96 -4.79 10.05
N SER A 44 1.83 -4.30 10.56
CA SER A 44 1.15 -4.88 11.73
C SER A 44 0.65 -6.31 11.49
N ASN A 45 0.43 -6.69 10.23
CA ASN A 45 -0.14 -7.96 9.83
C ASN A 45 0.94 -8.99 9.41
N LEU A 46 2.22 -8.64 9.57
CA LEU A 46 3.36 -9.48 9.22
C LEU A 46 4.14 -9.87 10.49
N LEU A 47 4.08 -11.15 10.87
CA LEU A 47 4.83 -11.65 12.02
C LEU A 47 6.20 -12.15 11.58
N VAL A 48 7.24 -11.61 12.21
CA VAL A 48 8.63 -11.93 11.90
C VAL A 48 9.30 -12.56 13.11
N GLN A 49 9.94 -13.70 12.91
CA GLN A 49 10.73 -14.39 13.92
C GLN A 49 12.14 -14.66 13.36
N HIS A 50 13.17 -14.29 14.11
CA HIS A 50 14.58 -14.44 13.69
C HIS A 50 14.87 -13.84 12.29
N GLY A 51 14.30 -12.67 12.00
CA GLY A 51 14.49 -11.98 10.72
C GLY A 51 13.78 -12.62 9.53
N ARG A 52 12.92 -13.62 9.75
CA ARG A 52 12.13 -14.28 8.70
C ARG A 52 10.64 -14.10 8.96
N LEU A 53 9.88 -13.82 7.90
CA LEU A 53 8.41 -13.84 7.96
C LEU A 53 7.96 -15.26 8.35
N CYS A 54 7.16 -15.37 9.41
CA CYS A 54 6.65 -16.64 9.92
C CYS A 54 5.13 -16.75 9.86
N ALA A 55 4.40 -15.63 9.83
CA ALA A 55 2.95 -15.63 9.61
C ALA A 55 2.47 -14.31 9.00
N VAL A 56 1.32 -14.40 8.32
CA VAL A 56 0.49 -13.28 7.90
C VAL A 56 -0.85 -13.42 8.63
N ILE A 57 -1.42 -12.33 9.12
CA ILE A 57 -2.66 -12.32 9.90
C ILE A 57 -3.63 -11.27 9.36
N ASP A 58 -4.88 -11.32 9.83
CA ASP A 58 -5.95 -10.36 9.49
C ASP A 58 -6.40 -10.37 8.02
N PHE A 59 -6.99 -11.51 7.62
CA PHE A 59 -7.52 -11.73 6.26
C PHE A 59 -8.92 -11.14 6.04
N GLY A 60 -9.35 -10.17 6.85
CA GLY A 60 -10.69 -9.57 6.75
C GLY A 60 -10.96 -8.87 5.41
N SER A 61 -9.90 -8.44 4.71
CA SER A 61 -9.96 -7.73 3.42
C SER A 61 -9.61 -8.61 2.22
N VAL A 62 -9.49 -9.94 2.41
CA VAL A 62 -9.06 -10.84 1.33
C VAL A 62 -10.05 -10.81 0.16
N GLY A 63 -9.52 -10.82 -1.06
CA GLY A 63 -10.33 -10.77 -2.27
C GLY A 63 -9.56 -11.19 -3.50
N VAL A 64 -10.21 -11.08 -4.67
CA VAL A 64 -9.56 -11.30 -5.97
C VAL A 64 -9.59 -9.98 -6.75
N GLY A 65 -8.44 -9.49 -7.20
CA GLY A 65 -8.35 -8.17 -7.82
C GLY A 65 -6.96 -7.81 -8.35
N ASP A 66 -6.69 -6.51 -8.37
CA ASP A 66 -5.43 -5.91 -8.82
C ASP A 66 -4.27 -6.27 -7.86
N PRO A 67 -3.17 -6.88 -8.34
CA PRO A 67 -2.01 -7.22 -7.51
C PRO A 67 -1.36 -6.00 -6.83
N ALA A 68 -1.55 -4.78 -7.34
CA ALA A 68 -1.00 -3.56 -6.75
C ALA A 68 -1.49 -3.32 -5.31
N MET A 69 -2.62 -3.91 -4.91
CA MET A 69 -3.12 -3.80 -3.53
C MET A 69 -2.15 -4.35 -2.48
N ASP A 70 -1.37 -5.38 -2.82
CA ASP A 70 -0.48 -6.07 -1.86
C ASP A 70 1.00 -5.63 -1.96
N VAL A 71 1.32 -4.59 -2.75
CA VAL A 71 2.70 -4.07 -2.85
C VAL A 71 3.07 -3.09 -1.73
N VAL A 72 2.13 -2.75 -0.83
CA VAL A 72 2.35 -1.82 0.27
C VAL A 72 3.53 -2.16 1.21
N PRO A 73 3.95 -3.43 1.44
CA PRO A 73 5.14 -3.74 2.22
C PRO A 73 6.42 -3.07 1.70
N ALA A 74 6.52 -2.78 0.39
CA ALA A 74 7.65 -2.07 -0.19
C ALA A 74 7.91 -0.73 0.53
N TRP A 75 6.87 -0.03 0.98
CA TRP A 75 6.99 1.23 1.70
C TRP A 75 6.80 1.10 3.22
N SER A 76 5.93 0.21 3.69
CA SER A 76 5.63 0.09 5.14
C SER A 76 6.64 -0.78 5.91
N VAL A 77 7.31 -1.71 5.23
CA VAL A 77 8.27 -2.66 5.83
C VAL A 77 9.71 -2.32 5.45
N PHE A 78 9.96 -2.13 4.16
CA PHE A 78 11.32 -1.99 3.65
C PHE A 78 11.79 -0.53 3.62
N HIS A 79 13.08 -0.33 3.91
CA HIS A 79 13.78 0.92 3.62
C HIS A 79 14.29 0.90 2.17
N ARG A 80 14.87 2.01 1.70
CA ARG A 80 15.30 2.18 0.29
C ARG A 80 16.09 0.98 -0.25
N ALA A 81 17.03 0.43 0.51
CA ALA A 81 17.85 -0.70 0.04
C ALA A 81 16.99 -1.94 -0.22
N GLY A 82 16.02 -2.24 0.64
CA GLY A 82 15.10 -3.37 0.46
C GLY A 82 14.06 -3.17 -0.64
N ARG A 83 13.89 -1.94 -1.17
CA ARG A 83 13.07 -1.67 -2.36
C ARG A 83 13.83 -1.76 -3.68
N ALA A 84 15.16 -1.80 -3.64
CA ALA A 84 16.01 -1.71 -4.83
C ALA A 84 16.40 -3.08 -5.42
N THR A 85 16.01 -4.16 -4.76
CA THR A 85 16.24 -5.57 -5.14
C THR A 85 14.97 -6.21 -5.63
#